data_AF-A0AAE0GVC1-F1
#
_entry.id   AF-A0AAE0GVC1-F1
#
_cell.length_a   1.000
_cell.length_b   1.000
_cell.length_c   1.000
_cell.angle_alpha   90.00
_cell.angle_beta   90.00
_cell.angle_gamma   90.00
#
_symmetry.space_group_name_H-M   'P 1'
#
loop_
_entity.id
_entity.type
_entity.pdbx_description
1 polymer ?
#
loop_
_entity_poly.entity_id
_entity_poly.type
_entity_poly.pdbx_seq_one_letter_code
_entity_poly.pdbx_strand_id
1 'polypeptide(L)'
;MTWLHVFSALVLFCAKVSNVWSYAFINPKGMPCEYRFCEGDFDLTYNNPGLCTTINGTVRISGAFTHRPACLTNITGDFITQHNTQITDFTGLETLIQVGTHVTIWNNPLLQNLNGLDGLKVIGYIARVQALTDSNLLIQENPKLVNLDGFSNLTVVYGDFRIVANAALKNLWGLKSMYFVEGLFEIDANPQLLTLHGLEALRMGGQR
;
A
#
# COMPACT_ATOMS: atom_id res chain seq x y z
N MET A 1 -16.58 -22.39 -27.05
CA MET A 1 -15.21 -22.92 -26.89
C MET A 1 -14.39 -21.84 -26.22
N THR A 2 -14.21 -21.95 -24.92
CA THR A 2 -13.42 -21.04 -24.10
C THR A 2 -11.96 -21.46 -24.16
N TRP A 3 -11.09 -20.54 -24.56
CA TRP A 3 -9.64 -20.73 -24.42
C TRP A 3 -9.21 -20.16 -23.07
N LEU A 4 -8.63 -21.03 -22.24
CA LEU A 4 -8.01 -20.68 -20.97
C LEU A 4 -6.55 -20.31 -21.27
N HIS A 5 -6.19 -19.04 -21.10
CA HIS A 5 -4.79 -18.67 -20.91
C HIS A 5 -4.63 -18.13 -19.49
N VAL A 6 -3.89 -18.88 -18.68
CA VAL A 6 -3.54 -18.52 -17.32
C VAL A 6 -2.28 -17.66 -17.38
N PHE A 7 -2.40 -16.36 -17.14
CA PHE A 7 -1.31 -15.53 -16.67
C PHE A 7 -1.69 -15.01 -15.28
N SER A 8 -0.89 -15.38 -14.28
CA SER A 8 -0.80 -14.85 -12.91
C SER A 8 -2.03 -14.12 -12.32
N ALA A 9 -2.72 -14.80 -11.40
CA ALA A 9 -3.46 -14.25 -10.25
C ALA A 9 -4.62 -13.25 -10.49
N LEU A 10 -5.27 -13.25 -11.65
CA LEU A 10 -6.61 -12.64 -11.80
C LEU A 10 -7.49 -13.56 -12.64
N VAL A 11 -8.59 -14.05 -12.04
CA VAL A 11 -9.64 -14.74 -12.80
C VAL A 11 -10.39 -13.67 -13.58
N LEU A 12 -10.00 -13.47 -14.85
CA LEU A 12 -10.76 -12.67 -15.81
C LEU A 12 -12.05 -13.42 -16.16
N PHE A 13 -13.19 -12.92 -15.66
CA PHE A 13 -14.49 -13.32 -16.17
C PHE A 13 -14.97 -12.30 -17.20
N CYS A 14 -15.33 -12.77 -18.38
CA CYS A 14 -16.08 -12.00 -19.34
C CYS A 14 -17.56 -12.04 -18.95
N ALA A 15 -18.05 -11.03 -18.21
CA ALA A 15 -19.47 -10.90 -17.88
C ALA A 15 -20.14 -9.88 -18.81
N LYS A 16 -21.23 -10.28 -19.48
CA LYS A 16 -21.99 -9.41 -20.38
C LYS A 16 -22.98 -8.57 -19.55
N VAL A 17 -22.59 -7.37 -19.16
CA VAL A 17 -23.54 -6.34 -18.70
C VAL A 17 -23.49 -5.20 -19.71
N SER A 18 -24.61 -4.98 -20.41
CA SER A 18 -24.83 -3.88 -21.38
C SER A 18 -23.74 -3.66 -22.45
N ASN A 19 -23.71 -4.50 -23.50
CA ASN A 19 -23.09 -4.26 -24.83
C ASN A 19 -21.68 -3.62 -24.94
N VAL A 20 -20.91 -3.55 -23.85
CA VAL A 20 -19.55 -3.01 -23.82
C VAL A 20 -18.66 -4.03 -23.13
N TRP A 21 -17.50 -4.33 -23.72
CA TRP A 21 -16.50 -5.19 -23.08
C TRP A 21 -15.79 -4.38 -22.00
N SER A 22 -16.08 -4.66 -20.72
CA SER A 22 -15.32 -4.12 -19.59
C SER A 22 -14.49 -5.23 -18.93
N TYR A 23 -13.25 -4.91 -18.55
CA TYR A 23 -12.44 -5.81 -17.73
C TYR A 23 -12.96 -5.75 -16.29
N ALA A 24 -13.35 -6.89 -15.74
CA ALA A 24 -13.83 -7.00 -14.37
C ALA A 24 -13.05 -8.07 -13.60
N PHE A 25 -12.82 -7.81 -12.31
CA PHE A 25 -12.32 -8.82 -11.38
C PHE A 25 -13.28 -8.96 -10.20
N ILE A 26 -13.24 -10.10 -9.52
CA ILE A 26 -14.06 -10.33 -8.32
C ILE A 26 -13.23 -9.96 -7.10
N ASN A 27 -13.76 -9.08 -6.25
CA ASN A 27 -13.11 -8.71 -4.99
C ASN A 27 -13.23 -9.82 -3.91
N PRO A 28 -12.54 -9.69 -2.76
CA PRO A 28 -12.66 -10.66 -1.67
C PRO A 28 -14.08 -10.87 -1.13
N LYS A 29 -15.03 -9.97 -1.43
CA LYS A 29 -16.45 -10.08 -1.05
C LYS A 29 -17.32 -10.72 -2.14
N GLY A 30 -16.74 -11.24 -3.22
CA GLY A 30 -17.49 -11.87 -4.30
C GLY A 30 -18.20 -10.89 -5.25
N MET A 31 -17.94 -9.58 -5.14
CA MET A 31 -18.58 -8.57 -5.99
C MET A 31 -17.70 -8.23 -7.20
N PRO A 32 -18.29 -8.01 -8.39
CA PRO A 32 -17.55 -7.56 -9.56
C PRO A 32 -17.08 -6.11 -9.39
N CYS A 33 -15.79 -5.90 -9.58
CA CYS A 33 -15.17 -4.59 -9.70
C CYS A 33 -14.96 -4.29 -11.17
N GLU A 34 -15.70 -3.31 -11.69
CA GLU A 34 -15.46 -2.76 -13.01
C GLU A 34 -14.41 -1.67 -12.95
N TYR A 35 -13.58 -1.57 -13.99
CA TYR A 35 -12.53 -0.56 -14.06
C TYR A 35 -13.13 0.85 -13.99
N ARG A 36 -12.93 1.53 -12.86
CA ARG A 36 -13.46 2.88 -12.58
C ARG A 36 -12.36 3.78 -12.05
N PHE A 37 -12.10 4.85 -12.80
CA PHE A 37 -11.21 5.93 -12.42
C PHE A 37 -11.99 7.02 -11.68
N CYS A 38 -11.44 7.48 -10.57
CA CYS A 38 -12.04 8.53 -9.74
C CYS A 38 -11.02 9.63 -9.51
N GLU A 39 -11.36 10.84 -9.94
CA GLU A 39 -10.50 12.01 -9.82
C GLU A 39 -10.65 12.67 -8.45
N GLY A 40 -9.55 13.19 -7.93
CA GLY A 40 -9.50 13.97 -6.70
C GLY A 40 -9.03 13.21 -5.47
N ASP A 41 -8.95 13.93 -4.36
CA ASP A 41 -8.49 13.42 -3.08
C ASP A 41 -9.64 12.78 -2.29
N PHE A 42 -9.37 11.64 -1.65
CA PHE A 42 -10.34 10.89 -0.85
C PHE A 42 -9.81 10.70 0.57
N ASP A 43 -10.59 11.07 1.56
CA ASP A 43 -10.34 10.66 2.95
C ASP A 43 -11.30 9.54 3.32
N LEU A 44 -10.78 8.32 3.49
CA LEU A 44 -11.58 7.12 3.76
C LEU A 44 -12.22 7.11 5.15
N THR A 45 -11.89 8.08 6.01
CA THR A 45 -12.63 8.32 7.26
C THR A 45 -14.00 8.96 6.99
N TYR A 46 -14.09 9.84 5.99
CA TYR A 46 -15.30 10.64 5.73
C TYR A 46 -16.03 10.25 4.45
N ASN A 47 -15.29 9.78 3.45
CA ASN A 47 -15.78 9.59 2.09
C ASN A 47 -15.56 8.14 1.64
N ASN A 48 -16.61 7.53 1.09
CA ASN A 48 -16.51 6.25 0.40
C ASN A 48 -16.16 6.50 -1.08
N PRO A 49 -15.03 6.01 -1.61
CA PRO A 49 -14.77 6.06 -3.04
C PRO A 49 -15.72 5.12 -3.82
N GLY A 50 -16.53 4.30 -3.15
CA GLY A 50 -17.50 3.42 -3.80
C GLY A 50 -16.80 2.28 -4.53
N LEU A 51 -17.01 2.17 -5.85
CA LEU A 51 -16.45 1.11 -6.68
C LEU A 51 -15.20 1.54 -7.47
N CYS A 52 -14.52 2.63 -7.08
CA CYS A 52 -13.26 3.03 -7.74
C CYS A 52 -12.25 1.88 -7.71
N THR A 53 -11.70 1.55 -8.87
CA THR A 53 -10.53 0.68 -8.97
C THR A 53 -9.24 1.46 -8.96
N THR A 54 -9.28 2.70 -9.45
CA THR A 54 -8.16 3.63 -9.48
C THR A 54 -8.59 4.99 -8.96
N ILE A 55 -7.83 5.55 -8.02
CA ILE A 55 -7.99 6.93 -7.56
C ILE A 55 -6.86 7.77 -8.14
N ASN A 56 -7.23 8.81 -8.90
CA ASN A 56 -6.31 9.81 -9.41
C ASN A 56 -6.25 11.02 -8.47
N GLY A 57 -5.43 10.89 -7.44
CA GLY A 57 -5.31 11.84 -6.35
C GLY A 57 -4.76 11.18 -5.10
N THR A 58 -4.83 11.90 -3.99
CA THR A 58 -4.35 11.44 -2.68
C THR A 58 -5.44 10.69 -1.94
N VAL A 59 -5.11 9.54 -1.36
CA VAL A 59 -5.96 8.83 -0.40
C VAL A 59 -5.45 9.07 1.01
N ARG A 60 -6.34 9.48 1.92
CA ARG A 60 -6.04 9.71 3.34
C ARG A 60 -6.88 8.82 4.25
N ILE A 61 -6.35 8.53 5.44
CA ILE A 61 -7.13 8.02 6.57
C ILE A 61 -6.81 8.88 7.79
N SER A 62 -7.69 9.82 8.13
CA SER A 62 -7.45 10.82 9.18
C SER A 62 -8.07 10.48 10.54
N GLY A 63 -9.00 9.53 10.60
CA GLY A 63 -9.61 9.00 11.82
C GLY A 63 -9.92 7.51 11.72
N ALA A 64 -11.03 7.06 12.29
CA ALA A 64 -11.44 5.65 12.16
C ALA A 64 -11.52 5.23 10.68
N PHE A 65 -11.00 4.03 10.38
CA PHE A 65 -11.06 3.47 9.04
C PHE A 65 -12.43 2.83 8.77
N THR A 66 -13.40 3.69 8.45
CA THR A 66 -14.84 3.40 8.34
C THR A 66 -15.27 2.96 6.94
N HIS A 67 -14.63 3.48 5.89
CA HIS A 67 -14.94 3.13 4.50
C HIS A 67 -13.85 2.23 3.90
N ARG A 68 -14.22 0.98 3.58
CA ARG A 68 -13.30 -0.07 3.12
C ARG A 68 -13.52 -0.38 1.64
N PRO A 69 -12.77 0.25 0.72
CA PRO A 69 -13.03 0.14 -0.71
C PRO A 69 -12.60 -1.23 -1.23
N ALA A 70 -13.57 -2.11 -1.45
CA ALA A 70 -13.31 -3.48 -1.86
C ALA A 70 -12.77 -3.62 -3.30
N CYS A 71 -12.74 -2.55 -4.09
CA CYS A 71 -12.28 -2.57 -5.47
C CYS A 71 -11.01 -1.76 -5.73
N LEU A 72 -10.51 -1.01 -4.74
CA LEU A 72 -9.38 -0.12 -4.94
C LEU A 72 -8.12 -0.93 -5.14
N THR A 73 -7.49 -0.79 -6.31
CA THR A 73 -6.26 -1.52 -6.68
C THR A 73 -5.09 -0.58 -6.93
N ASN A 74 -5.36 0.68 -7.29
CA ASN A 74 -4.32 1.64 -7.61
C ASN A 74 -4.66 3.02 -7.07
N ILE A 75 -3.66 3.68 -6.50
CA ILE A 75 -3.68 5.11 -6.16
C ILE A 75 -2.57 5.73 -6.98
N THR A 76 -2.86 6.67 -7.88
CA THR A 76 -1.79 7.30 -8.69
C THR A 76 -1.07 8.40 -7.91
N GLY A 77 -1.72 8.97 -6.89
CA GLY A 77 -1.12 9.94 -5.97
C GLY A 77 -0.59 9.29 -4.70
N ASP A 78 -0.68 10.03 -3.60
CA ASP A 78 -0.14 9.64 -2.30
C ASP A 78 -1.16 8.80 -1.51
N PHE A 79 -0.68 7.88 -0.68
CA PHE A 79 -1.45 7.25 0.39
C PHE A 79 -0.92 7.72 1.75
N ILE A 80 -1.73 8.47 2.49
CA ILE A 80 -1.28 9.19 3.69
C ILE A 80 -2.15 8.82 4.90
N THR A 81 -1.52 8.28 5.93
CA THR A 81 -2.12 8.07 7.24
C THR A 81 -1.18 8.68 8.28
N GLN A 82 -1.56 9.86 8.78
CA GLN A 82 -0.72 10.59 9.72
C GLN A 82 -1.50 11.23 10.85
N HIS A 83 -0.89 11.32 12.03
CA HIS A 83 -1.49 11.88 13.24
C HIS A 83 -2.86 11.25 13.59
N ASN A 84 -3.05 9.97 13.25
CA ASN A 84 -4.33 9.30 13.41
C ASN A 84 -4.41 8.56 14.76
N THR A 85 -5.29 9.02 15.64
CA THR A 85 -5.46 8.49 16.99
C THR A 85 -6.45 7.32 17.10
N GLN A 86 -6.98 6.83 15.97
CA GLN A 86 -8.06 5.84 15.95
C GLN A 86 -7.73 4.58 15.13
N ILE A 87 -6.85 4.67 14.13
CA ILE A 87 -6.51 3.54 13.27
C ILE A 87 -5.63 2.51 14.00
N THR A 88 -5.95 1.22 13.82
CA THR A 88 -5.19 0.08 14.39
C THR A 88 -4.51 -0.78 13.33
N ASP A 89 -5.08 -0.81 12.12
CA ASP A 89 -4.64 -1.54 10.93
C ASP A 89 -5.34 -0.99 9.68
N PHE A 90 -5.06 -1.57 8.51
CA PHE A 90 -5.61 -1.18 7.21
C PHE A 90 -6.54 -2.24 6.60
N THR A 91 -7.11 -3.13 7.43
CA THR A 91 -8.01 -4.20 6.96
C THR A 91 -9.12 -3.59 6.12
N GLY A 92 -9.39 -4.11 4.93
CA GLY A 92 -10.28 -3.51 3.93
C GLY A 92 -9.58 -2.85 2.74
N LEU A 93 -8.23 -2.83 2.70
CA LEU A 93 -7.41 -2.43 1.56
C LEU A 93 -6.72 -3.61 0.87
N GLU A 94 -7.15 -4.85 1.09
CA GLU A 94 -6.44 -6.07 0.64
C GLU A 94 -6.23 -6.11 -0.88
N THR A 95 -7.06 -5.38 -1.63
CA THR A 95 -6.98 -5.28 -3.08
C THR A 95 -5.98 -4.25 -3.59
N LEU A 96 -5.45 -3.37 -2.74
CA LEU A 96 -4.55 -2.30 -3.16
C LEU A 96 -3.21 -2.91 -3.59
N ILE A 97 -2.83 -2.70 -4.86
CA ILE A 97 -1.64 -3.31 -5.48
C ILE A 97 -0.51 -2.31 -5.61
N GLN A 98 -0.82 -1.04 -5.92
CA GLN A 98 0.21 -0.05 -6.22
C GLN A 98 -0.18 1.35 -5.72
N VAL A 99 0.84 2.11 -5.31
CA VAL A 99 0.75 3.53 -5.00
C VAL A 99 1.75 4.29 -5.86
N GLY A 100 1.28 5.32 -6.56
CA GLY A 100 2.03 6.02 -7.59
C GLY A 100 3.20 6.78 -7.04
N THR A 101 3.02 7.50 -5.93
CA THR A 101 4.01 8.46 -5.45
C THR A 101 4.52 8.11 -4.06
N HIS A 102 3.82 8.49 -2.98
CA HIS A 102 4.29 8.26 -1.61
C HIS A 102 3.30 7.45 -0.78
N VAL A 103 3.83 6.61 0.10
CA VAL A 103 3.11 6.01 1.22
C VAL A 103 3.67 6.58 2.51
N THR A 104 2.86 7.35 3.23
CA THR A 104 3.24 7.95 4.52
C THR A 104 2.39 7.36 5.63
N ILE A 105 3.05 6.68 6.58
CA ILE A 105 2.44 6.13 7.79
C ILE A 105 3.19 6.73 8.99
N TRP A 106 2.73 7.89 9.46
CA TRP A 106 3.46 8.70 10.43
C TRP A 106 2.63 9.05 11.67
N ASN A 107 3.16 8.81 12.86
CA ASN A 107 2.55 9.28 14.11
C ASN A 107 1.10 8.77 14.29
N ASN A 108 0.91 7.45 14.20
CA ASN A 108 -0.37 6.80 14.45
C ASN A 108 -0.28 5.98 15.76
N PRO A 109 -0.58 6.57 16.93
CA PRO A 109 -0.28 5.98 18.24
C PRO A 109 -1.02 4.68 18.56
N LEU A 110 -2.10 4.37 17.83
CA LEU A 110 -2.85 3.12 17.99
C LEU A 110 -2.57 2.07 16.90
N LEU A 111 -1.79 2.39 15.87
CA LEU A 111 -1.47 1.46 14.78
C LEU A 111 -0.60 0.32 15.30
N GLN A 112 -1.09 -0.91 15.18
CA GLN A 112 -0.42 -2.12 15.70
C GLN A 112 0.29 -2.91 14.62
N ASN A 113 -0.28 -2.94 13.41
CA ASN A 113 0.23 -3.70 12.27
C ASN A 113 -0.25 -3.07 10.96
N LEU A 114 0.22 -3.60 9.84
CA LEU A 114 -0.12 -3.12 8.50
C LEU A 114 -1.14 -4.03 7.79
N ASN A 115 -1.88 -4.88 8.52
CA ASN A 115 -2.82 -5.83 7.92
C ASN A 115 -3.78 -5.12 6.98
N GLY A 116 -4.10 -5.76 5.86
CA GLY A 116 -4.89 -5.17 4.79
C GLY A 116 -4.05 -4.49 3.70
N LEU A 117 -2.74 -4.28 3.88
CA LEU A 117 -1.86 -3.84 2.79
C LEU A 117 -1.14 -4.99 2.06
N ASP A 118 -1.48 -6.24 2.38
CA ASP A 118 -0.78 -7.44 1.87
C ASP A 118 -0.87 -7.60 0.36
N GLY A 119 -1.80 -6.91 -0.32
CA GLY A 119 -1.85 -6.82 -1.77
C GLY A 119 -0.78 -5.92 -2.40
N LEU A 120 -0.18 -5.00 -1.63
CA LEU A 120 0.67 -3.92 -2.12
C LEU A 120 2.02 -4.45 -2.60
N LYS A 121 2.38 -4.12 -3.85
CA LYS A 121 3.58 -4.64 -4.53
C LYS A 121 4.60 -3.58 -4.89
N VAL A 122 4.14 -2.37 -5.22
CA VAL A 122 4.97 -1.31 -5.81
C VAL A 122 4.56 0.05 -5.26
N ILE A 123 5.56 0.86 -4.88
CA ILE A 123 5.40 2.26 -4.47
C ILE A 123 6.34 3.14 -5.29
N GLY A 124 5.91 4.36 -5.63
CA GLY A 124 6.79 5.38 -6.21
C GLY A 124 7.01 5.27 -7.72
N TYR A 125 6.23 4.43 -8.43
CA TYR A 125 6.41 4.20 -9.87
C TYR A 125 6.13 5.43 -10.74
N ILE A 126 5.56 6.49 -10.16
CA ILE A 126 5.38 7.79 -10.80
C ILE A 126 6.36 8.78 -10.18
N ALA A 127 7.34 9.22 -10.98
CA ALA A 127 8.26 10.27 -10.60
C ALA A 127 7.52 11.60 -10.40
N ARG A 128 7.62 12.21 -9.22
CA ARG A 128 7.23 13.62 -9.03
C ARG A 128 8.45 14.52 -9.20
N VAL A 129 8.28 15.62 -9.92
CA VAL A 129 9.35 16.60 -10.21
C VAL A 129 9.73 17.43 -8.97
N GLN A 130 8.98 17.36 -7.86
CA GLN A 130 9.29 18.00 -6.58
C GLN A 130 8.44 17.36 -5.48
N ALA A 131 9.04 16.49 -4.66
CA ALA A 131 8.47 16.12 -3.37
C ALA A 131 9.20 16.93 -2.30
N LEU A 132 8.46 17.75 -1.56
CA LEU A 132 8.97 18.61 -0.48
C LEU A 132 9.21 17.84 0.84
N THR A 133 9.07 16.50 0.85
CA THR A 133 9.18 15.65 2.05
C THR A 133 9.70 14.24 1.73
N ASP A 134 11.00 14.16 1.50
CA ASP A 134 12.03 13.17 1.87
C ASP A 134 11.83 11.63 1.83
N SER A 135 10.68 11.02 1.55
CA SER A 135 10.62 9.55 1.32
C SER A 135 9.39 9.03 0.57
N ASN A 136 9.59 8.14 -0.43
CA ASN A 136 8.52 7.43 -1.15
C ASN A 136 7.77 6.45 -0.25
N LEU A 137 8.46 5.78 0.67
CA LEU A 137 7.83 5.01 1.72
C LEU A 137 8.37 5.47 3.08
N LEU A 138 7.49 6.06 3.90
CA LEU A 138 7.83 6.52 5.25
C LEU A 138 6.96 5.80 6.28
N ILE A 139 7.61 5.09 7.21
CA ILE A 139 6.98 4.49 8.39
C ILE A 139 7.66 5.06 9.62
N GLN A 140 7.03 6.07 10.23
CA GLN A 140 7.67 6.84 11.30
C GLN A 140 6.79 7.02 12.53
N GLU A 141 7.38 6.96 13.73
CA GLU A 141 6.71 7.32 14.99
C GLU A 141 5.37 6.59 15.23
N ASN A 142 5.28 5.30 14.88
CA ASN A 142 4.12 4.48 15.21
C ASN A 142 4.47 3.60 16.44
N PRO A 143 4.30 4.11 17.68
CA PRO A 143 4.87 3.49 18.89
C PRO A 143 4.31 2.10 19.21
N LYS A 144 3.17 1.72 18.64
CA LYS A 144 2.54 0.39 18.84
C LYS A 144 2.75 -0.56 17.66
N LEU A 145 3.39 -0.13 16.58
CA LEU A 145 3.59 -0.95 15.38
C LEU A 145 4.60 -2.07 15.69
N VAL A 146 4.15 -3.33 15.68
CA VAL A 146 4.98 -4.48 16.11
C VAL A 146 5.68 -5.20 14.95
N ASN A 147 5.14 -5.11 13.75
CA ASN A 147 5.65 -5.76 12.54
C ASN A 147 5.22 -5.00 11.27
N LEU A 148 5.72 -5.45 10.13
CA LEU A 148 5.39 -4.92 8.80
C LEU A 148 4.69 -5.97 7.93
N ASP A 149 3.99 -6.96 8.51
CA ASP A 149 3.50 -8.16 7.79
C ASP A 149 2.55 -7.83 6.63
N GLY A 150 1.87 -6.68 6.70
CA GLY A 150 1.10 -6.11 5.61
C GLY A 150 1.92 -5.79 4.36
N PHE A 151 3.24 -5.77 4.39
CA PHE A 151 4.09 -5.58 3.21
C PHE A 151 4.66 -6.89 2.65
N SER A 152 4.11 -8.04 3.04
CA SER A 152 4.64 -9.35 2.64
C SER A 152 4.76 -9.59 1.13
N ASN A 153 4.04 -8.84 0.30
CA ASN A 153 4.15 -8.85 -1.17
C ASN A 153 4.77 -7.59 -1.77
N LEU A 154 5.23 -6.63 -0.95
CA LEU A 154 5.93 -5.43 -1.41
C LEU A 154 7.28 -5.88 -1.99
N THR A 155 7.52 -5.51 -3.24
CA THR A 155 8.69 -5.96 -4.00
C THR A 155 9.66 -4.82 -4.32
N VAL A 156 9.12 -3.64 -4.60
CA VAL A 156 9.85 -2.51 -5.17
C VAL A 156 9.37 -1.20 -4.57
N VAL A 157 10.33 -0.36 -4.15
CA VAL A 157 10.12 1.07 -3.87
C VAL A 157 11.00 1.89 -4.81
N TYR A 158 10.37 2.63 -5.72
CA TYR A 158 11.05 3.57 -6.60
C TYR A 158 11.28 4.90 -5.86
N GLY A 159 12.32 4.92 -5.05
CA GLY A 159 12.81 6.06 -4.30
C GLY A 159 13.21 5.70 -2.88
N ASP A 160 13.12 6.65 -1.96
CA ASP A 160 13.55 6.49 -0.58
C ASP A 160 12.56 5.65 0.24
N PHE A 161 13.08 4.76 1.09
CA PHE A 161 12.32 4.01 2.08
C PHE A 161 12.94 4.19 3.47
N ARG A 162 12.18 4.78 4.39
CA ARG A 162 12.61 5.00 5.78
C ARG A 162 11.68 4.34 6.79
N ILE A 163 12.28 3.65 7.76
CA ILE A 163 11.62 3.04 8.92
C ILE A 163 12.26 3.66 10.17
N VAL A 164 11.59 4.64 10.78
CA VAL A 164 12.20 5.49 11.81
C VAL A 164 11.35 5.55 13.06
N ALA A 165 11.96 5.45 14.25
CA ALA A 165 11.28 5.72 15.52
C ALA A 165 10.01 4.88 15.80
N ASN A 166 9.95 3.62 15.33
CA ASN A 166 8.84 2.70 15.65
C ASN A 166 9.20 1.86 16.88
N ALA A 167 8.95 2.40 18.06
CA ALA A 167 9.45 1.87 19.35
C ALA A 167 9.12 0.39 19.62
N ALA A 168 8.00 -0.13 19.12
CA ALA A 168 7.58 -1.51 19.33
C ALA A 168 7.94 -2.48 18.19
N LEU A 169 8.59 -2.01 17.11
CA LEU A 169 8.86 -2.82 15.92
C LEU A 169 9.90 -3.91 16.24
N LYS A 170 9.52 -5.19 16.07
CA LYS A 170 10.33 -6.34 16.50
C LYS A 170 11.12 -7.01 15.37
N ASN A 171 10.62 -6.95 14.15
CA ASN A 171 11.19 -7.66 13.01
C ASN A 171 10.77 -6.99 11.69
N LEU A 172 11.44 -7.40 10.59
CA LEU A 172 11.16 -6.95 9.24
C LEU A 172 10.66 -8.08 8.34
N TRP A 173 10.10 -9.17 8.88
CA TRP A 173 9.68 -10.34 8.07
C TRP A 173 8.63 -10.01 7.02
N GLY A 174 7.84 -8.96 7.26
CA GLY A 174 6.96 -8.38 6.26
C GLY A 174 7.68 -7.90 4.99
N LEU A 175 8.98 -7.65 5.00
CA LEU A 175 9.74 -7.19 3.83
C LEU A 175 10.42 -8.31 3.04
N LYS A 176 10.15 -9.59 3.36
CA LYS A 176 10.83 -10.76 2.75
C LYS A 176 10.83 -10.82 1.22
N SER A 177 9.86 -10.20 0.58
CA SER A 177 9.69 -10.18 -0.89
C SER A 177 10.35 -8.97 -1.54
N MET A 178 10.76 -7.98 -0.74
CA MET A 178 11.32 -6.73 -1.21
C MET A 178 12.74 -6.97 -1.71
N TYR A 179 12.96 -6.70 -3.00
CA TYR A 179 14.26 -6.93 -3.63
C TYR A 179 14.91 -5.63 -4.12
N PHE A 180 14.17 -4.52 -4.20
CA PHE A 180 14.70 -3.27 -4.75
C PHE A 180 14.15 -2.03 -4.03
N VAL A 181 15.08 -1.14 -3.65
CA VAL A 181 14.83 0.25 -3.26
C VAL A 181 15.79 1.10 -4.10
N GLU A 182 15.26 2.06 -4.83
CA GLU A 182 16.06 2.90 -5.75
C GLU A 182 16.89 3.95 -5.00
N GLY A 183 16.30 4.56 -3.97
CA GLY A 183 16.90 5.63 -3.20
C GLY A 183 17.54 5.15 -1.90
N LEU A 184 17.56 6.04 -0.91
CA LEU A 184 18.03 5.74 0.44
C LEU A 184 17.12 4.70 1.10
N PHE A 185 17.71 3.64 1.63
CA PHE A 185 17.04 2.75 2.57
C PHE A 185 17.58 2.99 3.99
N GLU A 186 16.74 3.52 4.87
CA GLU A 186 17.10 3.92 6.23
C GLU A 186 16.28 3.18 7.28
N ILE A 187 16.98 2.65 8.29
CA ILE A 187 16.37 2.06 9.48
C ILE A 187 17.04 2.73 10.68
N ASP A 188 16.30 3.57 11.40
CA ASP A 188 16.84 4.33 12.53
C ASP A 188 15.87 4.35 13.73
N ALA A 189 16.42 4.46 14.93
CA ALA A 189 15.65 4.61 16.17
C ALA A 189 14.54 3.56 16.39
N ASN A 190 14.76 2.29 16.01
CA ASN A 190 13.84 1.18 16.28
C ASN A 190 14.40 0.26 17.39
N PRO A 191 14.28 0.63 18.69
CA PRO A 191 15.03 0.00 19.79
C PRO A 191 14.69 -1.47 20.05
N GLN A 192 13.54 -1.97 19.59
CA GLN A 192 13.14 -3.38 19.73
C GLN A 192 13.54 -4.23 18.53
N LEU A 193 14.08 -3.64 17.46
CA LEU A 193 14.52 -4.34 16.27
C LEU A 193 15.95 -4.87 16.47
N LEU A 194 16.07 -6.14 16.87
CA LEU A 194 17.35 -6.77 17.20
C LEU A 194 18.07 -7.40 16.00
N THR A 195 17.36 -7.62 14.89
CA THR A 195 17.91 -8.27 13.70
C THR A 195 17.32 -7.64 12.44
N LEU A 196 18.00 -7.83 11.31
CA LEU A 196 17.53 -7.41 9.99
C LEU A 196 16.88 -8.56 9.19
N HIS A 197 16.41 -9.61 9.87
CA HIS A 197 15.70 -10.70 9.21
C HIS A 197 14.44 -10.20 8.50
N GLY A 198 14.22 -10.69 7.29
CA GLY A 198 13.22 -10.19 6.34
C GLY A 198 13.80 -9.32 5.22
N LEU A 199 15.10 -8.97 5.25
CA LEU A 199 15.78 -8.22 4.18
C LEU A 199 16.64 -9.10 3.27
N GLU A 200 16.49 -10.43 3.33
CA GLU A 200 17.37 -11.37 2.63
C GLU A 200 17.26 -11.28 1.11
N ALA A 201 16.12 -10.81 0.59
CA ALA A 201 15.89 -10.58 -0.83
C ALA A 201 16.41 -9.22 -1.31
N LEU A 202 16.64 -8.27 -0.40
CA LEU A 202 16.98 -6.90 -0.76
C LEU A 202 18.34 -6.86 -1.47
N ARG A 203 18.35 -6.26 -2.66
CA ARG A 203 19.56 -5.90 -3.39
C ARG A 203 19.56 -4.39 -3.48
N MET A 204 20.50 -3.75 -2.79
CA MET A 204 20.62 -2.28 -2.86
C MET A 204 20.88 -1.90 -4.32
N GLY A 205 20.00 -1.06 -4.88
CA GLY A 205 20.18 -0.44 -6.18
C GLY A 205 21.21 0.67 -6.07
N GLY A 206 22.47 0.34 -5.74
CA GLY A 206 23.51 1.33 -5.56
C GLY A 206 23.76 2.12 -6.85
N GLN A 207 23.51 3.43 -6.82
CA GLN A 207 24.39 4.36 -7.53
C GLN A 207 25.52 4.74 -6.57
N ARG A 208 26.73 4.72 -7.10
CA ARG A 208 27.96 5.21 -6.47
C ARG A 208 27.87 6.70 -6.15
#